data_AF-A0A9P9EEK8-F1
#
_entry.id   AF-A0A9P9EEK8-F1
#
_cell.length_a   1.000
_cell.length_b   1.000
_cell.length_c   1.000
_cell.angle_alpha   90.00
_cell.angle_beta   90.00
_cell.angle_gamma   90.00
#
_symmetry.space_group_name_H-M   'P 1'
#
loop_
_entity.id
_entity.type
_entity.pdbx_description
1 polymer ?
#
loop_
_entity_poly.entity_id
_entity_poly.type
_entity_poly.pdbx_seq_one_letter_code
_entity_poly.pdbx_strand_id
1 'polypeptide(L)'
;MDSSRLVPFIIGLLFIPIVKRVFARLTLAKPKSSQENSSSNGIYNLSHGKLNLNPEVPMWMSMGYWSETSIDDKPTTLAVASRMLLSEVLKTAGFCRKRQSMEDSKGERRTKALIDLGFGCGEQTIYINSPIPLRISDKEWWDTQPNVERFDYIGITLDKHQFRYAETRLQELHHPDRKMEILKRHPRYSENTQIFQGDAAKPENWDRALQSHILETIQHVDEVWVLGLDAFYHFSPSRWPVIHYASHQLNANLMAFDLCLARDISLINTVALRLLTALMGAPWANFVSEEQYRDNLVAAGYQDVLIKDVSDDVFGPLSEFLQKHDYKLRAIGEGLGQFHLAKWMFSWWARTGIVRGVIVIAKKSGGKESQSR
;
A
#
# COMPACT_ATOMS: atom_id res chain seq x y z
N MET A 1 40.92 13.94 6.66
CA MET A 1 39.66 13.42 6.10
C MET A 1 40.00 12.15 5.35
N ASP A 2 39.36 11.05 5.72
CA ASP A 2 39.73 9.70 5.33
C ASP A 2 39.34 9.40 3.87
N SER A 3 40.34 9.23 3.01
CA SER A 3 40.20 9.06 1.55
C SER A 3 39.37 7.82 1.17
N SER A 4 39.20 6.89 2.11
CA SER A 4 38.42 5.65 1.95
C SER A 4 36.90 5.85 1.87
N ARG A 5 36.37 7.00 2.33
CA ARG A 5 34.93 7.32 2.29
C ARG A 5 34.52 8.24 1.13
N LEU A 6 35.49 8.89 0.49
CA LEU A 6 35.28 9.85 -0.60
C LEU A 6 35.03 9.16 -1.94
N VAL A 7 35.70 8.03 -2.18
CA VAL A 7 35.59 7.27 -3.43
C VAL A 7 34.21 6.61 -3.63
N PRO A 8 33.60 5.93 -2.63
CA PRO A 8 32.24 5.39 -2.77
C PRO A 8 31.17 6.50 -2.93
N PHE A 9 31.40 7.67 -2.32
CA PHE A 9 30.50 8.81 -2.38
C PHE A 9 30.51 9.49 -3.76
N ILE A 10 31.69 9.69 -4.35
CA ILE A 10 31.84 10.25 -5.70
C ILE A 10 31.34 9.26 -6.77
N ILE A 11 31.60 7.96 -6.59
CA ILE A 11 31.03 6.92 -7.47
C ILE A 11 29.50 6.93 -7.36
N GLY A 12 28.92 7.00 -6.16
CA GLY A 12 27.47 7.10 -5.98
C GLY A 12 26.84 8.34 -6.63
N LEU A 13 27.46 9.52 -6.48
CA LEU A 13 26.96 10.79 -7.03
C LEU A 13 27.00 10.86 -8.56
N LEU A 14 27.99 10.24 -9.20
CA LEU A 14 28.11 10.23 -10.67
C LEU A 14 27.36 9.03 -11.28
N PHE A 15 27.31 7.89 -10.61
CA PHE A 15 26.74 6.65 -11.16
C PHE A 15 25.21 6.64 -11.10
N ILE A 16 24.57 7.20 -10.07
CA ILE A 16 23.10 7.26 -9.96
C ILE A 16 22.44 8.05 -11.11
N PRO A 17 22.89 9.27 -11.50
CA PRO A 17 22.31 9.97 -12.64
C PRO A 17 22.62 9.30 -13.98
N ILE A 18 23.76 8.61 -14.11
CA ILE A 18 24.11 7.82 -15.30
C ILE A 18 23.20 6.60 -15.41
N VAL A 19 22.99 5.85 -14.33
CA VAL A 19 22.08 4.71 -14.26
C VAL A 19 20.63 5.14 -14.50
N LYS A 20 20.18 6.26 -13.93
CA LYS A 20 18.84 6.83 -14.23
C LYS A 20 18.71 7.25 -15.69
N ARG A 21 19.75 7.84 -16.31
CA ARG A 21 19.76 8.19 -17.74
C ARG A 21 19.80 6.96 -18.66
N VAL A 22 20.54 5.93 -18.29
CA VAL A 22 20.59 4.65 -19.03
C VAL A 22 19.26 3.93 -18.91
N PHE A 23 18.65 3.90 -17.72
CA PHE A 23 17.33 3.33 -17.50
C PHE A 23 16.25 4.10 -18.25
N ALA A 24 16.25 5.44 -18.21
CA ALA A 24 15.35 6.27 -19.01
C ALA A 24 15.52 6.04 -20.52
N ARG A 25 16.76 5.78 -20.99
CA ARG A 25 17.02 5.42 -22.39
C ARG A 25 16.60 3.99 -22.73
N LEU A 26 16.65 3.05 -21.80
CA LEU A 26 16.17 1.68 -21.98
C LEU A 26 14.64 1.59 -21.90
N THR A 27 13.98 2.47 -21.15
CA THR A 27 12.51 2.57 -21.11
C THR A 27 11.94 3.37 -22.29
N LEU A 28 12.71 4.31 -22.85
CA LEU A 28 12.37 5.02 -24.11
C LEU A 28 12.83 4.27 -25.37
N ALA A 29 13.76 3.32 -25.25
CA ALA A 29 14.08 2.40 -26.32
C ALA A 29 12.90 1.43 -26.48
N LYS A 30 11.97 1.81 -27.37
CA LYS A 30 11.02 0.85 -27.95
C LYS A 30 11.80 -0.44 -28.26
N PRO A 31 11.31 -1.62 -27.84
CA PRO A 31 11.90 -2.85 -28.33
C PRO A 31 11.88 -2.75 -29.86
N LYS A 32 13.05 -2.82 -30.49
CA LYS A 32 13.12 -3.13 -31.92
C LYS A 32 12.51 -4.52 -32.03
N SER A 33 11.21 -4.55 -32.30
CA SER A 33 10.54 -5.75 -32.80
C SER A 33 11.41 -6.26 -33.93
N SER A 34 11.86 -7.50 -33.79
CA SER A 34 12.49 -8.28 -34.83
C SER A 34 11.74 -8.00 -36.12
N GLN A 35 12.43 -7.34 -37.06
CA GLN A 35 11.91 -7.08 -38.39
C GLN A 35 11.98 -8.42 -39.13
N GLU A 36 11.07 -9.33 -38.80
CA GLU A 36 10.75 -10.46 -39.67
C GLU A 36 9.91 -9.89 -40.82
N ASN A 37 10.50 -9.94 -42.00
CA ASN A 37 9.81 -9.74 -43.26
C ASN A 37 8.73 -10.82 -43.41
N SER A 38 7.54 -10.57 -42.88
CA SER A 38 6.31 -11.22 -43.35
C SER A 38 5.34 -10.14 -43.78
N SER A 39 5.31 -9.93 -45.09
CA SER A 39 4.29 -9.17 -45.80
C SER A 39 2.90 -9.78 -45.54
N SER A 40 2.12 -9.20 -44.63
CA SER A 40 0.67 -9.08 -44.78
C SER A 40 0.12 -7.94 -43.92
N ASN A 41 -0.31 -6.87 -44.59
CA ASN A 41 -1.17 -5.83 -44.02
C ASN A 41 -2.53 -6.45 -43.70
N GLY A 42 -2.67 -7.03 -42.51
CA GLY A 42 -3.95 -7.44 -41.96
C GLY A 42 -4.40 -6.46 -40.90
N ILE A 43 -5.42 -5.65 -41.20
CA ILE A 43 -6.24 -4.94 -40.18
C ILE A 43 -6.82 -5.93 -39.13
N TYR A 44 -6.77 -7.23 -39.43
CA TYR A 44 -7.18 -8.37 -38.63
C TYR A 44 -6.04 -9.08 -37.86
N ASN A 45 -5.23 -8.34 -37.10
CA ASN A 45 -4.40 -8.96 -36.06
C ASN A 45 -5.20 -9.08 -34.74
N LEU A 46 -4.60 -9.61 -33.65
CA LEU A 46 -5.25 -9.73 -32.33
C LEU A 46 -5.71 -8.39 -31.69
N SER A 47 -5.54 -7.26 -32.37
CA SER A 47 -5.95 -5.92 -31.94
C SER A 47 -7.45 -5.77 -31.77
N HIS A 48 -8.28 -6.62 -32.38
CA HIS A 48 -9.72 -6.65 -32.09
C HIS A 48 -10.03 -6.98 -30.62
N GLY A 49 -9.13 -7.71 -29.94
CA GLY A 49 -9.23 -7.97 -28.51
C GLY A 49 -9.28 -6.68 -27.68
N LYS A 50 -8.65 -5.59 -28.16
CA LYS A 50 -8.67 -4.28 -27.49
C LYS A 50 -10.04 -3.63 -27.43
N LEU A 51 -10.91 -3.91 -28.42
CA LEU A 51 -12.29 -3.42 -28.45
C LEU A 51 -13.18 -4.14 -27.42
N ASN A 52 -12.77 -5.33 -26.98
CA ASN A 52 -13.48 -6.14 -25.98
C ASN A 52 -12.86 -6.01 -24.58
N LEU A 53 -11.81 -5.19 -24.41
CA LEU A 53 -11.25 -4.94 -23.09
C LEU A 53 -12.24 -4.12 -22.27
N ASN A 54 -12.62 -4.65 -21.12
CA ASN A 54 -13.36 -3.87 -20.14
C ASN A 54 -12.39 -2.85 -19.51
N PRO A 55 -12.63 -1.54 -19.63
CA PRO A 55 -11.78 -0.53 -19.01
C PRO A 55 -11.89 -0.52 -17.47
N GLU A 56 -12.95 -1.12 -16.92
CA GLU A 56 -13.13 -1.27 -15.48
C GLU A 56 -12.37 -2.50 -14.96
N VAL A 57 -11.04 -2.41 -14.90
CA VAL A 57 -10.21 -3.37 -14.17
C VAL A 57 -9.81 -2.80 -12.80
N PRO A 58 -9.66 -3.62 -11.76
CA PRO A 58 -9.10 -3.16 -10.49
C PRO A 58 -7.70 -2.57 -10.67
N MET A 59 -7.44 -1.42 -10.04
CA MET A 59 -6.15 -0.75 -10.04
C MET A 59 -5.37 -0.96 -8.73
N TRP A 60 -5.85 -1.87 -7.87
CA TRP A 60 -5.22 -2.19 -6.60
C TRP A 60 -3.88 -2.91 -6.82
N MET A 61 -2.80 -2.27 -6.39
CA MET A 61 -1.43 -2.72 -6.69
C MET A 61 -0.56 -2.77 -5.42
N SER A 62 -1.09 -3.33 -4.33
CA SER A 62 -0.25 -3.72 -3.19
C SER A 62 0.44 -5.06 -3.49
N MET A 63 1.54 -5.37 -2.81
CA MET A 63 2.23 -6.66 -2.99
C MET A 63 1.33 -7.89 -2.76
N GLY A 64 0.30 -7.72 -1.93
CA GLY A 64 -0.72 -8.73 -1.66
C GLY A 64 -0.27 -9.82 -0.69
N TYR A 65 -1.25 -10.46 -0.05
CA TYR A 65 -1.06 -11.59 0.86
C TYR A 65 -1.62 -12.83 0.20
N TRP A 66 -0.75 -13.80 -0.08
CA TRP A 66 -1.03 -14.93 -0.96
C TRP A 66 -1.17 -16.26 -0.24
N SER A 67 -1.13 -16.26 1.10
CA SER A 67 -1.36 -17.45 1.91
C SER A 67 -2.77 -18.00 1.71
N GLU A 68 -2.87 -19.32 1.74
CA GLU A 68 -4.14 -20.02 1.86
C GLU A 68 -4.67 -19.88 3.29
N THR A 69 -5.93 -19.48 3.43
CA THR A 69 -6.68 -19.60 4.69
C THR A 69 -7.64 -20.79 4.67
N SER A 70 -8.02 -21.24 3.46
CA SER A 70 -8.69 -22.49 3.15
C SER A 70 -8.39 -22.89 1.68
N ILE A 71 -8.71 -24.13 1.28
CA ILE A 71 -8.48 -24.65 -0.10
C ILE A 71 -9.22 -23.81 -1.17
N ASP A 72 -10.34 -23.19 -0.80
CA ASP A 72 -11.17 -22.37 -1.70
C ASP A 72 -10.82 -20.85 -1.65
N ASP A 73 -9.96 -20.42 -0.72
CA ASP A 73 -9.65 -19.00 -0.46
C ASP A 73 -8.31 -18.53 -1.05
N LYS A 74 -7.67 -19.31 -1.93
CA LYS A 74 -6.40 -18.89 -2.52
C LYS A 74 -6.60 -17.68 -3.44
N PRO A 75 -5.84 -16.59 -3.27
CA PRO A 75 -5.99 -15.43 -4.15
C PRO A 75 -5.63 -15.76 -5.59
N THR A 76 -6.57 -15.51 -6.48
CA THR A 76 -6.41 -15.77 -7.93
C THR A 76 -5.97 -14.53 -8.70
N THR A 77 -6.17 -13.33 -8.14
CA THR A 77 -5.81 -12.05 -8.75
C THR A 77 -5.08 -11.14 -7.77
N LEU A 78 -4.36 -10.15 -8.31
CA LEU A 78 -3.61 -9.17 -7.50
C LEU A 78 -4.53 -8.33 -6.62
N ALA A 79 -5.75 -8.04 -7.08
CA ALA A 79 -6.73 -7.28 -6.29
C ALA A 79 -7.21 -8.10 -5.08
N VAL A 80 -7.50 -9.39 -5.28
CA VAL A 80 -7.86 -10.32 -4.20
C VAL A 80 -6.72 -10.39 -3.17
N ALA A 81 -5.48 -10.58 -3.61
CA ALA A 81 -4.31 -10.64 -2.73
C ALA A 81 -4.06 -9.31 -2.01
N SER A 82 -4.22 -8.17 -2.69
CA SER A 82 -4.05 -6.83 -2.10
C SER A 82 -5.08 -6.58 -0.98
N ARG A 83 -6.34 -6.94 -1.23
CA ARG A 83 -7.40 -6.91 -0.22
C ARG A 83 -7.10 -7.84 0.95
N MET A 84 -6.60 -9.05 0.70
CA MET A 84 -6.21 -9.98 1.77
C MET A 84 -5.07 -9.43 2.63
N LEU A 85 -4.11 -8.71 2.03
CA LEU A 85 -3.05 -8.04 2.79
C LEU A 85 -3.60 -6.97 3.72
N LEU A 86 -4.49 -6.10 3.22
CA LEU A 86 -5.17 -5.11 4.06
C LEU A 86 -5.97 -5.80 5.19
N SER A 87 -6.70 -6.86 4.88
CA SER A 87 -7.47 -7.64 5.85
C SER A 87 -6.58 -8.28 6.93
N GLU A 88 -5.40 -8.79 6.57
CA GLU A 88 -4.45 -9.36 7.53
C GLU A 88 -3.81 -8.27 8.40
N VAL A 89 -3.53 -7.08 7.85
CA VAL A 89 -3.06 -5.90 8.62
C VAL A 89 -4.13 -5.48 9.64
N LEU A 90 -5.38 -5.31 9.21
CA LEU A 90 -6.49 -4.93 10.09
C LEU A 90 -6.74 -5.99 11.19
N LYS A 91 -6.72 -7.26 10.82
CA LYS A 91 -6.85 -8.39 11.76
C LYS A 91 -5.71 -8.41 12.77
N THR A 92 -4.47 -8.15 12.33
CA THR A 92 -3.29 -8.10 13.22
C THR A 92 -3.36 -6.91 14.16
N ALA A 93 -3.94 -5.78 13.74
CA ALA A 93 -4.25 -4.64 14.61
C ALA A 93 -5.31 -4.97 15.68
N GLY A 94 -6.09 -6.03 15.47
CA GLY A 94 -7.10 -6.55 16.39
C GLY A 94 -8.54 -6.20 16.00
N PHE A 95 -8.76 -5.64 14.81
CA PHE A 95 -10.09 -5.25 14.35
C PHE A 95 -10.94 -6.47 14.01
N CYS A 96 -12.22 -6.42 14.40
CA CYS A 96 -13.18 -7.48 14.11
C CYS A 96 -14.61 -6.94 14.12
N ARG A 97 -15.29 -7.05 12.99
CA ARG A 97 -16.67 -6.56 12.80
C ARG A 97 -17.67 -7.21 13.76
N LYS A 98 -17.47 -8.49 14.10
CA LYS A 98 -18.31 -9.20 15.09
C LYS A 98 -18.11 -8.61 16.49
N ARG A 99 -16.87 -8.34 16.88
CA ARG A 99 -16.56 -7.70 18.17
C ARG A 99 -17.18 -6.31 18.24
N GLN A 100 -16.99 -5.49 17.20
CA GLN A 100 -17.59 -4.16 17.12
C GLN A 100 -19.13 -4.21 17.20
N SER A 101 -19.76 -5.19 16.54
CA SER A 101 -21.23 -5.33 16.60
C SER A 101 -21.73 -5.67 18.01
N MET A 102 -20.94 -6.40 18.82
CA MET A 102 -21.25 -6.68 20.22
C MET A 102 -21.00 -5.48 21.13
N GLU A 103 -19.98 -4.67 20.86
CA GLU A 103 -19.72 -3.42 21.58
C GLU A 103 -20.84 -2.39 21.29
N ASP A 104 -21.28 -2.32 20.03
CA ASP A 104 -22.39 -1.48 19.59
C ASP A 104 -23.69 -1.80 20.35
N SER A 105 -24.03 -3.09 20.48
CA SER A 105 -25.28 -3.50 21.15
C SER A 105 -25.26 -3.22 22.65
N LYS A 106 -24.07 -3.10 23.25
CA LYS A 106 -23.88 -2.72 24.66
C LYS A 106 -23.73 -1.20 24.86
N GLY A 107 -23.61 -0.41 23.79
CA GLY A 107 -23.33 1.02 23.89
C GLY A 107 -21.90 1.32 24.35
N GLU A 108 -20.98 0.37 24.25
CA GLU A 108 -19.58 0.45 24.73
C GLU A 108 -18.60 0.78 23.60
N ARG A 109 -19.08 0.95 22.37
CA ARG A 109 -18.22 1.14 21.20
C ARG A 109 -17.40 2.42 21.34
N ARG A 110 -16.10 2.27 21.12
CA ARG A 110 -15.19 3.39 20.87
C ARG A 110 -15.25 3.88 19.42
N THR A 111 -15.36 5.18 19.24
CA THR A 111 -15.25 5.84 17.93
C THR A 111 -13.79 5.88 17.48
N LYS A 112 -13.55 5.70 16.18
CA LYS A 112 -12.19 5.58 15.64
C LYS A 112 -12.03 6.43 14.38
N ALA A 113 -10.91 7.12 14.26
CA ALA A 113 -10.47 7.73 13.02
C ALA A 113 -9.35 6.90 12.37
N LEU A 114 -9.33 6.86 11.03
CA LEU A 114 -8.29 6.22 10.25
C LEU A 114 -7.70 7.20 9.24
N ILE A 115 -6.40 7.46 9.35
CA ILE A 115 -5.63 8.26 8.40
C ILE A 115 -4.80 7.31 7.53
N ASP A 116 -5.17 7.21 6.26
CA ASP A 116 -4.59 6.31 5.29
C ASP A 116 -3.54 7.04 4.43
N LEU A 117 -2.27 6.68 4.64
CA LEU A 117 -1.11 7.36 4.08
C LEU A 117 -0.64 6.64 2.81
N GLY A 118 -1.21 7.04 1.68
CA GLY A 118 -0.95 6.45 0.37
C GLY A 118 -2.07 5.52 -0.09
N PHE A 119 -3.30 6.04 -0.19
CA PHE A 119 -4.47 5.22 -0.54
C PHE A 119 -4.53 4.68 -1.98
N GLY A 120 -3.55 5.03 -2.81
CA GLY A 120 -3.48 4.58 -4.21
C GLY A 120 -4.70 5.00 -5.02
N CYS A 121 -5.23 4.09 -5.83
CA CYS A 121 -6.38 4.33 -6.72
C CYS A 121 -7.74 4.24 -6.00
N GLY A 122 -7.75 4.12 -4.67
CA GLY A 122 -8.98 4.19 -3.87
C GLY A 122 -9.71 2.85 -3.68
N GLU A 123 -9.21 1.71 -4.17
CA GLU A 123 -9.81 0.40 -3.84
C GLU A 123 -9.81 0.13 -2.33
N GLN A 124 -8.70 0.40 -1.64
CA GLN A 124 -8.64 0.30 -0.17
C GLN A 124 -9.59 1.29 0.51
N THR A 125 -9.72 2.51 -0.02
CA THR A 125 -10.69 3.51 0.46
C THR A 125 -12.11 2.96 0.35
N ILE A 126 -12.48 2.38 -0.79
CA ILE A 126 -13.83 1.81 -0.99
C ILE A 126 -14.02 0.56 -0.12
N TYR A 127 -13.03 -0.32 -0.01
CA TYR A 127 -13.12 -1.53 0.81
C TYR A 127 -13.30 -1.22 2.31
N ILE A 128 -12.69 -0.13 2.80
CA ILE A 128 -12.84 0.27 4.20
C ILE A 128 -14.19 0.95 4.45
N ASN A 129 -14.62 1.81 3.53
CA ASN A 129 -15.74 2.72 3.79
C ASN A 129 -17.08 2.22 3.26
N SER A 130 -17.11 1.49 2.14
CA SER A 130 -18.35 1.01 1.57
C SER A 130 -18.73 -0.36 2.14
N PRO A 131 -20.01 -0.62 2.50
CA PRO A 131 -20.46 -1.95 2.89
C PRO A 131 -20.81 -2.85 1.69
N ILE A 132 -20.78 -2.31 0.47
CA ILE A 132 -21.09 -3.02 -0.78
C ILE A 132 -20.07 -2.67 -1.88
N PRO A 133 -19.82 -3.56 -2.86
CA PRO A 133 -19.01 -3.22 -4.03
C PRO A 133 -19.68 -2.10 -4.84
N LEU A 134 -18.90 -1.09 -5.27
CA LEU A 134 -19.44 0.05 -6.02
C LEU A 134 -19.48 -0.22 -7.53
N ARG A 135 -18.41 -0.82 -8.04
CA ARG A 135 -18.23 -1.15 -9.47
C ARG A 135 -18.32 -2.65 -9.71
N ILE A 136 -18.49 -3.04 -10.97
CA ILE A 136 -18.51 -4.46 -11.36
C ILE A 136 -17.16 -5.11 -11.04
N SER A 137 -16.07 -4.39 -11.29
CA SER A 137 -14.71 -4.81 -10.97
C SER A 137 -14.44 -5.03 -9.47
N ASP A 138 -15.22 -4.38 -8.59
CA ASP A 138 -15.07 -4.54 -7.15
C ASP A 138 -15.51 -5.91 -6.67
N LYS A 139 -16.53 -6.49 -7.35
CA LYS A 139 -17.11 -7.79 -6.99
C LYS A 139 -16.09 -8.92 -7.03
N GLU A 140 -15.03 -8.78 -7.82
CA GLU A 140 -13.98 -9.79 -7.98
C GLU A 140 -13.18 -10.00 -6.69
N TRP A 141 -12.95 -8.93 -5.92
CA TRP A 141 -12.11 -8.94 -4.73
C TRP A 141 -12.88 -8.62 -3.44
N TRP A 142 -14.20 -8.41 -3.53
CA TRP A 142 -15.04 -8.13 -2.37
C TRP A 142 -15.26 -9.37 -1.49
N ASP A 143 -15.31 -9.20 -0.17
CA ASP A 143 -15.76 -10.22 0.77
C ASP A 143 -16.77 -9.66 1.79
N THR A 144 -16.98 -10.41 2.87
CA THR A 144 -17.88 -10.05 3.97
C THR A 144 -17.29 -8.97 4.91
N GLN A 145 -16.06 -8.53 4.66
CA GLN A 145 -15.32 -7.54 5.43
C GLN A 145 -15.26 -7.88 6.94
N PRO A 146 -14.79 -9.09 7.33
CA PRO A 146 -14.87 -9.53 8.72
C PRO A 146 -14.00 -8.71 9.68
N ASN A 147 -12.95 -8.07 9.16
CA ASN A 147 -11.97 -7.31 9.95
C ASN A 147 -12.05 -5.79 9.71
N VAL A 148 -13.03 -5.33 8.91
CA VAL A 148 -13.24 -3.90 8.68
C VAL A 148 -14.21 -3.38 9.71
N GLU A 149 -13.71 -2.50 10.59
CA GLU A 149 -14.52 -1.71 11.50
C GLU A 149 -14.92 -0.39 10.84
N ARG A 150 -15.94 0.27 11.40
CA ARG A 150 -16.33 1.61 10.94
C ARG A 150 -15.37 2.68 11.49
N PHE A 151 -14.78 3.46 10.59
CA PHE A 151 -13.87 4.56 10.86
C PHE A 151 -14.41 5.89 10.31
N ASP A 152 -13.97 6.98 10.92
CA ASP A 152 -13.92 8.28 10.27
C ASP A 152 -12.62 8.37 9.48
N TYR A 153 -12.71 8.39 8.15
CA TYR A 153 -11.62 8.09 7.23
C TYR A 153 -11.07 9.34 6.55
N ILE A 154 -9.74 9.46 6.55
CA ILE A 154 -8.99 10.49 5.85
C ILE A 154 -7.90 9.81 5.01
N GLY A 155 -8.00 9.89 3.68
CA GLY A 155 -6.97 9.39 2.77
C GLY A 155 -6.05 10.50 2.28
N ILE A 156 -4.74 10.25 2.22
CA ILE A 156 -3.77 11.14 1.58
C ILE A 156 -3.03 10.38 0.46
N THR A 157 -2.90 10.97 -0.72
CA THR A 157 -2.00 10.45 -1.78
C THR A 157 -1.23 11.58 -2.45
N LEU A 158 0.04 11.32 -2.78
CA LEU A 158 0.88 12.27 -3.49
C LEU A 158 0.53 12.35 -4.99
N ASP A 159 0.11 11.22 -5.57
CA ASP A 159 -0.09 11.11 -7.01
C ASP A 159 -1.44 11.70 -7.43
N LYS A 160 -1.38 12.70 -8.31
CA LYS A 160 -2.56 13.44 -8.78
C LYS A 160 -3.52 12.57 -9.62
N HIS A 161 -3.01 11.58 -10.33
CA HIS A 161 -3.84 10.70 -11.16
C HIS A 161 -4.59 9.69 -10.30
N GLN A 162 -3.90 9.11 -9.33
CA GLN A 162 -4.50 8.27 -8.28
C GLN A 162 -5.58 9.03 -7.51
N PHE A 163 -5.29 10.26 -7.08
CA PHE A 163 -6.27 11.13 -6.41
C PHE A 163 -7.54 11.32 -7.25
N ARG A 164 -7.41 11.75 -8.51
CA ARG A 164 -8.56 11.98 -9.40
C ARG A 164 -9.38 10.71 -9.67
N TYR A 165 -8.70 9.58 -9.81
CA TYR A 165 -9.37 8.31 -10.02
C TYR A 165 -10.17 7.88 -8.77
N ALA A 166 -9.56 8.00 -7.59
CA ALA A 166 -10.22 7.72 -6.31
C ALA A 166 -11.35 8.71 -5.99
N GLU A 167 -11.19 9.99 -6.33
CA GLU A 167 -12.21 11.03 -6.17
C GLU A 167 -13.50 10.68 -6.94
N THR A 168 -13.35 10.15 -8.16
CA THR A 168 -14.50 9.65 -8.94
C THR A 168 -15.22 8.52 -8.22
N ARG A 169 -14.48 7.58 -7.62
CA ARG A 169 -15.05 6.48 -6.83
C ARG A 169 -15.76 6.98 -5.57
N LEU A 170 -15.21 8.01 -4.92
CA LEU A 170 -15.81 8.60 -3.73
C LEU A 170 -17.11 9.37 -4.07
N GLN A 171 -17.15 10.05 -5.22
CA GLN A 171 -18.38 10.66 -5.74
C GLN A 171 -19.46 9.62 -6.02
N GLU A 172 -19.11 8.45 -6.57
CA GLU A 172 -20.03 7.32 -6.74
C GLU A 172 -20.56 6.79 -5.41
N LEU A 173 -19.70 6.67 -4.39
CA LEU A 173 -20.09 6.26 -3.04
C LEU A 173 -21.08 7.24 -2.42
N HIS A 174 -20.86 8.54 -2.60
CA HIS A 174 -21.69 9.61 -2.06
C HIS A 174 -22.91 9.95 -2.92
N HIS A 175 -23.11 9.28 -4.07
CA HIS A 175 -24.26 9.53 -4.93
C HIS A 175 -25.58 9.25 -4.17
N PRO A 176 -26.60 10.12 -4.24
CA PRO A 176 -27.83 9.98 -3.45
C PRO A 176 -28.52 8.62 -3.57
N ASP A 177 -28.58 8.06 -4.78
CA ASP A 177 -29.18 6.74 -5.01
C ASP A 177 -28.40 5.61 -4.34
N ARG A 178 -27.06 5.70 -4.38
CA ARG A 178 -26.16 4.74 -3.73
C ARG A 178 -26.25 4.86 -2.22
N LYS A 179 -26.20 6.08 -1.70
CA LYS A 179 -26.42 6.38 -0.29
C LYS A 179 -27.74 5.79 0.21
N MET A 180 -28.82 5.99 -0.54
CA MET A 180 -30.14 5.45 -0.19
C MET A 180 -30.13 3.92 -0.17
N GLU A 181 -29.50 3.26 -1.15
CA GLU A 181 -29.32 1.80 -1.16
C GLU A 181 -28.53 1.31 0.06
N ILE A 182 -27.41 1.98 0.36
CA ILE A 182 -26.54 1.67 1.49
C ILE A 182 -27.30 1.84 2.81
N LEU A 183 -27.96 2.98 3.05
CA LEU A 183 -28.69 3.24 4.29
C LEU A 183 -29.88 2.30 4.48
N LYS A 184 -30.54 1.86 3.39
CA LYS A 184 -31.60 0.84 3.47
C LYS A 184 -31.08 -0.51 3.99
N ARG A 185 -29.88 -0.92 3.59
CA ARG A 185 -29.26 -2.20 4.01
C ARG A 185 -28.43 -2.07 5.29
N HIS A 186 -27.88 -0.89 5.52
CA HIS A 186 -26.95 -0.55 6.59
C HIS A 186 -27.32 0.80 7.22
N PRO A 187 -28.39 0.86 8.05
CA PRO A 187 -28.88 2.12 8.62
C PRO A 187 -27.87 2.89 9.48
N ARG A 188 -26.80 2.19 9.92
CA ARG A 188 -25.71 2.74 10.75
C ARG A 188 -24.46 3.11 9.93
N TYR A 189 -24.58 3.32 8.62
CA TYR A 189 -23.48 3.80 7.77
C TYR A 189 -23.09 5.26 8.10
N SER A 190 -21.79 5.62 8.05
CA SER A 190 -21.31 7.02 8.18
C SER A 190 -20.74 7.47 6.85
N GLU A 191 -20.84 8.77 6.58
CA GLU A 191 -20.21 9.40 5.41
C GLU A 191 -18.96 10.20 5.77
N ASN A 192 -18.33 9.92 6.91
CA ASN A 192 -17.11 10.64 7.26
C ASN A 192 -15.91 10.05 6.52
N THR A 193 -15.89 10.22 5.20
CA THR A 193 -14.82 9.77 4.31
C THR A 193 -14.37 10.94 3.46
N GLN A 194 -13.12 11.37 3.63
CA GLN A 194 -12.50 12.40 2.81
C GLN A 194 -11.14 11.95 2.30
N ILE A 195 -10.74 12.48 1.13
CA ILE A 195 -9.44 12.23 0.54
C ILE A 195 -8.76 13.54 0.14
N PHE A 196 -7.44 13.57 0.20
CA PHE A 196 -6.63 14.74 -0.09
C PHE A 196 -5.44 14.38 -0.98
N GLN A 197 -5.09 15.31 -1.87
CA GLN A 197 -3.83 15.25 -2.61
C GLN A 197 -2.74 15.94 -1.78
N GLY A 198 -1.73 15.20 -1.35
CA GLY A 198 -0.65 15.74 -0.52
C GLY A 198 0.50 14.77 -0.30
N ASP A 199 1.65 15.29 0.11
CA ASP A 199 2.81 14.46 0.48
C ASP A 199 2.61 13.91 1.89
N ALA A 200 2.16 12.65 1.98
CA ALA A 200 1.97 11.96 3.26
C ALA A 200 3.28 11.84 4.07
N ALA A 201 4.46 11.89 3.43
CA ALA A 201 5.73 11.82 4.13
C ALA A 201 6.11 13.13 4.85
N LYS A 202 5.44 14.25 4.51
CA LYS A 202 5.79 15.61 4.95
C LYS A 202 4.60 16.33 5.57
N PRO A 203 4.17 15.94 6.78
CA PRO A 203 3.06 16.57 7.48
C PRO A 203 3.21 18.08 7.69
N GLU A 204 4.45 18.58 7.75
CA GLU A 204 4.75 20.01 7.83
C GLU A 204 4.31 20.81 6.60
N ASN A 205 4.11 20.15 5.46
CA ASN A 205 3.68 20.76 4.20
C ASN A 205 2.19 20.55 3.90
N TRP A 206 1.44 19.91 4.79
CA TRP A 206 0.00 19.76 4.62
C TRP A 206 -0.69 21.11 4.65
N ASP A 207 -1.63 21.31 3.72
CA ASP A 207 -2.37 22.56 3.66
C ASP A 207 -3.33 22.71 4.86
N ARG A 208 -3.85 23.93 5.03
CA ARG A 208 -4.78 24.23 6.14
C ARG A 208 -6.06 23.40 6.07
N ALA A 209 -6.55 23.03 4.89
CA ALA A 209 -7.79 22.27 4.78
C ALA A 209 -7.60 20.84 5.31
N LEU A 210 -6.52 20.17 4.90
CA LEU A 210 -6.14 18.85 5.42
C LEU A 210 -5.86 18.89 6.93
N GLN A 211 -5.08 19.87 7.39
CA GLN A 211 -4.75 20.00 8.81
C GLN A 211 -6.01 20.23 9.67
N SER A 212 -6.87 21.18 9.28
CA SER A 212 -8.11 21.45 10.00
C SER A 212 -9.02 20.22 10.03
N HIS A 213 -9.19 19.54 8.89
CA HIS A 213 -10.05 18.37 8.83
C HIS A 213 -9.54 17.21 9.71
N ILE A 214 -8.22 16.97 9.74
CA ILE A 214 -7.62 16.00 10.67
C ILE A 214 -7.91 16.40 12.12
N LEU A 215 -7.64 17.65 12.49
CA LEU A 215 -7.81 18.12 13.88
C LEU A 215 -9.28 18.04 14.33
N GLU A 216 -10.22 18.43 13.47
CA GLU A 216 -11.66 18.31 13.73
C GLU A 216 -12.06 16.84 13.90
N THR A 217 -11.60 15.95 13.01
CA THR A 217 -11.94 14.52 13.07
C THR A 217 -11.39 13.87 14.34
N ILE A 218 -10.14 14.12 14.70
CA ILE A 218 -9.53 13.49 15.88
C ILE A 218 -10.12 13.98 17.21
N GLN A 219 -10.71 15.18 17.24
CA GLN A 219 -11.36 15.71 18.46
C GLN A 219 -12.64 14.97 18.84
N HIS A 220 -13.27 14.30 17.87
CA HIS A 220 -14.56 13.62 18.04
C HIS A 220 -14.45 12.09 18.14
N VAL A 221 -13.23 11.55 18.15
CA VAL A 221 -13.00 10.10 18.25
C VAL A 221 -12.24 9.69 19.50
N ASP A 222 -12.51 8.48 19.98
CA ASP A 222 -11.81 7.90 21.14
C ASP A 222 -10.43 7.34 20.80
N GLU A 223 -10.19 7.03 19.53
CA GLU A 223 -8.97 6.37 19.06
C GLU A 223 -8.61 6.81 17.64
N VAL A 224 -7.31 7.02 17.38
CA VAL A 224 -6.81 7.42 16.07
C VAL A 224 -5.83 6.37 15.58
N TRP A 225 -5.97 5.98 14.32
CA TRP A 225 -5.08 5.05 13.64
C TRP A 225 -4.49 5.69 12.38
N VAL A 226 -3.23 5.34 12.11
CA VAL A 226 -2.56 5.62 10.84
C VAL A 226 -2.29 4.30 10.13
N LEU A 227 -2.60 4.24 8.84
CA LEU A 227 -2.34 3.10 7.96
C LEU A 227 -1.27 3.46 6.92
N GLY A 228 -0.27 2.60 6.78
CA GLY A 228 0.65 2.59 5.65
C GLY A 228 0.65 1.22 4.97
N LEU A 229 -0.24 1.01 4.00
CA LEU A 229 -0.31 -0.26 3.27
C LEU A 229 0.63 -0.21 2.06
N ASP A 230 1.80 -0.87 2.14
CA ASP A 230 2.73 -0.96 1.00
C ASP A 230 3.23 0.42 0.50
N ALA A 231 3.37 1.38 1.43
CA ALA A 231 3.61 2.79 1.11
C ALA A 231 4.88 3.38 1.75
N PHE A 232 5.15 3.07 3.03
CA PHE A 232 6.18 3.77 3.81
C PHE A 232 7.61 3.64 3.27
N TYR A 233 7.97 2.54 2.60
CA TYR A 233 9.30 2.41 2.02
C TYR A 233 9.55 3.36 0.83
N HIS A 234 8.50 3.96 0.25
CA HIS A 234 8.62 5.00 -0.78
C HIS A 234 8.76 6.42 -0.21
N PHE A 235 8.50 6.63 1.09
CA PHE A 235 8.40 7.98 1.66
C PHE A 235 9.76 8.67 1.69
N SER A 236 9.80 9.92 1.22
CA SER A 236 11.04 10.68 1.03
C SER A 236 11.05 11.98 1.85
N PRO A 237 12.12 12.25 2.61
CA PRO A 237 13.40 11.52 2.64
C PRO A 237 13.38 10.21 3.44
N SER A 238 12.40 10.01 4.31
CA SER A 238 12.14 8.76 5.01
C SER A 238 10.69 8.70 5.52
N ARG A 239 10.26 7.55 6.05
CA ARG A 239 8.95 7.36 6.72
C ARG A 239 8.83 8.00 8.10
N TRP A 240 9.94 8.34 8.75
CA TRP A 240 9.94 8.74 10.16
C TRP A 240 9.25 10.07 10.48
N PRO A 241 9.33 11.14 9.65
CA PRO A 241 8.66 12.41 9.95
C PRO A 241 7.16 12.25 10.20
N VAL A 242 6.46 11.49 9.35
CA VAL A 242 5.03 11.26 9.52
C VAL A 242 4.72 10.29 10.67
N ILE A 243 5.55 9.28 10.92
CA ILE A 243 5.38 8.38 12.08
C ILE A 243 5.55 9.17 13.39
N HIS A 244 6.53 10.07 13.47
CA HIS A 244 6.70 10.96 14.62
C HIS A 244 5.52 11.90 14.79
N TYR A 245 5.04 12.51 13.70
CA TYR A 245 3.85 13.35 13.71
C TYR A 245 2.61 12.58 14.20
N ALA A 246 2.38 11.37 13.68
CA ALA A 246 1.30 10.49 14.10
C ALA A 246 1.35 10.19 15.60
N SER A 247 2.51 9.82 16.13
CA SER A 247 2.65 9.52 17.56
C SER A 247 2.57 10.75 18.47
N HIS A 248 3.21 11.87 18.10
CA HIS A 248 3.37 13.03 19.00
C HIS A 248 2.26 14.08 18.86
N GLN A 249 1.76 14.30 17.65
CA GLN A 249 0.75 15.33 17.38
C GLN A 249 -0.66 14.75 17.35
N LEU A 250 -0.83 13.53 16.83
CA LEU A 250 -2.13 12.89 16.70
C LEU A 250 -2.44 11.87 17.81
N ASN A 251 -1.44 11.49 18.61
CA ASN A 251 -1.53 10.37 19.55
C ASN A 251 -2.10 9.10 18.89
N ALA A 252 -1.71 8.84 17.64
CA ALA A 252 -2.27 7.79 16.81
C ALA A 252 -1.50 6.47 16.95
N ASN A 253 -2.25 5.37 16.95
CA ASN A 253 -1.72 4.03 16.73
C ASN A 253 -1.29 3.86 15.27
N LEU A 254 -0.36 2.95 15.02
CA LEU A 254 0.17 2.66 13.70
C LEU A 254 -0.19 1.24 13.29
N MET A 255 -0.60 1.07 12.04
CA MET A 255 -0.62 -0.22 11.35
C MET A 255 -0.04 -0.07 9.95
N ALA A 256 0.74 -1.05 9.51
CA ALA A 256 1.35 -1.02 8.20
C ALA A 256 1.65 -2.41 7.67
N PHE A 257 1.75 -2.51 6.36
CA PHE A 257 2.62 -3.49 5.71
C PHE A 257 3.81 -2.73 5.14
N ASP A 258 5.03 -3.20 5.43
CA ASP A 258 6.26 -2.50 5.07
C ASP A 258 7.43 -3.48 4.85
N LEU A 259 8.58 -2.92 4.45
CA LEU A 259 9.80 -3.68 4.19
C LEU A 259 10.86 -3.46 5.27
N CYS A 260 11.52 -4.55 5.65
CA CYS A 260 12.72 -4.58 6.48
C CYS A 260 13.89 -5.27 5.76
N LEU A 261 15.11 -4.98 6.20
CA LEU A 261 16.29 -5.76 5.85
C LEU A 261 16.46 -6.95 6.79
N ALA A 262 16.96 -8.07 6.27
CA ALA A 262 17.49 -9.12 7.12
C ALA A 262 18.72 -8.63 7.91
N ARG A 263 19.00 -9.29 9.04
CA ARG A 263 20.13 -8.91 9.93
C ARG A 263 21.48 -9.05 9.24
N ASP A 264 21.70 -10.17 8.56
CA ASP A 264 23.00 -10.53 8.00
C ASP A 264 22.96 -10.49 6.47
N ILE A 265 23.17 -9.31 5.88
CA ILE A 265 23.23 -9.12 4.43
C ILE A 265 24.68 -8.95 4.01
N SER A 266 25.13 -9.73 3.02
CA SER A 266 26.45 -9.58 2.44
C SER A 266 26.63 -8.20 1.77
N LEU A 267 27.86 -7.67 1.78
CA LEU A 267 28.16 -6.36 1.16
C LEU A 267 27.71 -6.29 -0.31
N ILE A 268 27.87 -7.39 -1.06
CA ILE A 268 27.44 -7.48 -2.46
C ILE A 268 25.93 -7.31 -2.57
N ASN A 269 25.15 -8.02 -1.74
CA ASN A 269 23.70 -7.90 -1.72
C ASN A 269 23.26 -6.50 -1.25
N THR A 270 23.96 -5.89 -0.30
CA THR A 270 23.70 -4.50 0.12
C THR A 270 23.90 -3.50 -1.01
N VAL A 271 25.00 -3.62 -1.77
CA VAL A 271 25.27 -2.76 -2.93
C VAL A 271 24.21 -2.97 -4.01
N ALA A 272 23.85 -4.22 -4.31
CA ALA A 272 22.80 -4.54 -5.26
C ALA A 272 21.44 -3.94 -4.84
N LEU A 273 21.06 -4.08 -3.56
CA LEU A 273 19.84 -3.49 -3.02
C LEU A 273 19.86 -1.96 -3.13
N ARG A 274 20.96 -1.29 -2.77
CA ARG A 274 21.07 0.18 -2.90
C ARG A 274 20.85 0.67 -4.33
N LEU A 275 21.40 -0.04 -5.31
CA LEU A 275 21.21 0.29 -6.73
C LEU A 275 19.74 0.08 -7.13
N LEU A 276 19.13 -1.02 -6.70
CA LEU A 276 17.74 -1.34 -6.98
C LEU A 276 16.78 -0.32 -6.37
N THR A 277 16.95 0.05 -5.10
CA THR A 277 16.09 1.03 -4.43
C THR A 277 16.24 2.42 -5.06
N ALA A 278 17.45 2.80 -5.45
CA ALA A 278 17.69 4.05 -6.18
C ALA A 278 17.00 4.09 -7.56
N LEU A 279 16.94 2.95 -8.26
CA LEU A 279 16.21 2.78 -9.53
C LEU A 279 14.69 2.89 -9.32
N MET A 280 14.17 2.30 -8.25
CA MET A 280 12.75 2.36 -7.90
C MET A 280 12.32 3.70 -7.29
N GLY A 281 13.26 4.58 -6.96
CA GLY A 281 12.96 5.84 -6.27
C GLY A 281 12.67 5.68 -4.78
N ALA A 282 12.91 4.50 -4.21
CA ALA A 282 12.73 4.22 -2.79
C ALA A 282 13.97 4.67 -1.99
N PRO A 283 13.84 5.58 -1.01
CA PRO A 283 14.97 6.07 -0.23
C PRO A 283 15.63 4.96 0.59
N TRP A 284 16.96 4.86 0.52
CA TRP A 284 17.72 3.86 1.29
C TRP A 284 17.50 3.97 2.81
N ALA A 285 17.20 5.17 3.31
CA ALA A 285 16.91 5.43 4.72
C ALA A 285 15.71 4.61 5.26
N ASN A 286 14.85 4.10 4.38
CA ASN A 286 13.69 3.28 4.76
C ASN A 286 14.02 1.77 4.85
N PHE A 287 15.18 1.34 4.37
CA PHE A 287 15.60 -0.06 4.41
C PHE A 287 16.46 -0.29 5.65
N VAL A 288 15.78 -0.55 6.78
CA VAL A 288 16.36 -0.81 8.10
C VAL A 288 16.07 -2.24 8.54
N SER A 289 16.85 -2.78 9.48
CA SER A 289 16.53 -4.09 10.07
C SER A 289 15.24 -4.04 10.90
N GLU A 290 14.64 -5.19 11.17
CA GLU A 290 13.47 -5.29 12.06
C GLU A 290 13.75 -4.67 13.44
N GLU A 291 14.94 -4.93 13.99
CA GLU A 291 15.39 -4.39 15.29
C GLU A 291 15.46 -2.87 15.26
N GLN A 292 16.09 -2.29 14.23
CA GLN A 292 16.14 -0.85 14.04
C GLN A 292 14.74 -0.24 13.83
N TYR A 293 13.86 -0.93 13.10
CA TYR A 293 12.48 -0.48 12.94
C TYR A 293 11.79 -0.41 14.31
N ARG A 294 11.86 -1.50 15.09
CA ARG A 294 11.30 -1.56 16.44
C ARG A 294 11.85 -0.46 17.34
N ASP A 295 13.17 -0.28 17.38
CA ASP A 295 13.83 0.73 18.20
C ASP A 295 13.37 2.14 17.83
N ASN A 296 13.25 2.43 16.53
CA ASN A 296 12.77 3.72 16.05
C ASN A 296 11.29 3.95 16.38
N LEU A 297 10.44 2.92 16.37
CA LEU A 297 9.05 3.03 16.82
C LEU A 297 8.96 3.32 18.31
N VAL A 298 9.77 2.63 19.12
CA VAL A 298 9.85 2.89 20.57
C VAL A 298 10.36 4.31 20.82
N ALA A 299 11.40 4.74 20.11
CA ALA A 299 11.92 6.11 20.18
C ALA A 299 10.90 7.16 19.70
N ALA A 300 10.01 6.80 18.77
CA ALA A 300 8.88 7.63 18.37
C ALA A 300 7.75 7.67 19.42
N GLY A 301 7.84 6.91 20.52
CA GLY A 301 6.90 6.94 21.63
C GLY A 301 5.79 5.90 21.58
N TYR A 302 5.96 4.84 20.78
CA TYR A 302 5.11 3.65 20.83
C TYR A 302 5.58 2.69 21.93
N GLN A 303 4.65 1.94 22.54
CA GLN A 303 4.97 1.05 23.67
C GLN A 303 4.75 -0.42 23.33
N ASP A 304 3.63 -0.74 22.67
CA ASP A 304 3.31 -2.09 22.24
C ASP A 304 3.58 -2.20 20.73
N VAL A 305 4.72 -2.81 20.38
CA VAL A 305 5.18 -2.97 19.00
C VAL A 305 5.16 -4.44 18.62
N LEU A 306 4.34 -4.79 17.63
CA LEU A 306 4.30 -6.08 16.98
C LEU A 306 4.84 -5.94 15.57
N ILE A 307 5.85 -6.74 15.21
CA ILE A 307 6.32 -6.89 13.84
C ILE A 307 6.19 -8.36 13.50
N LYS A 308 5.36 -8.67 12.50
CA LYS A 308 5.08 -10.03 12.02
C LYS A 308 5.67 -10.17 10.63
N ASP A 309 6.66 -11.06 10.48
CA ASP A 309 7.17 -11.45 9.16
C ASP A 309 6.10 -12.24 8.39
N VAL A 310 5.82 -11.81 7.16
CA VAL A 310 4.90 -12.43 6.20
C VAL A 310 5.56 -12.64 4.84
N SER A 311 6.89 -12.65 4.78
CA SER A 311 7.66 -12.69 3.53
C SER A 311 7.30 -13.88 2.63
N ASP A 312 7.11 -15.05 3.23
CA ASP A 312 6.78 -16.30 2.53
C ASP A 312 5.40 -16.25 1.89
N ASP A 313 4.48 -15.51 2.50
CA ASP A 313 3.11 -15.29 2.02
C ASP A 313 3.03 -14.18 0.97
N VAL A 314 4.14 -13.46 0.70
CA VAL A 314 4.14 -12.28 -0.18
C VAL A 314 5.04 -12.49 -1.38
N PHE A 315 6.36 -12.57 -1.20
CA PHE A 315 7.31 -12.37 -2.31
C PHE A 315 7.34 -13.53 -3.30
N GLY A 316 7.45 -14.76 -2.80
CA GLY A 316 7.48 -15.96 -3.64
C GLY A 316 6.20 -16.11 -4.47
N PRO A 317 5.03 -16.15 -3.83
CA PRO A 317 3.74 -16.23 -4.51
C PRO A 317 3.48 -15.07 -5.49
N LEU A 318 3.84 -13.82 -5.14
CA LEU A 318 3.71 -12.68 -6.05
C LEU A 318 4.58 -12.86 -7.30
N SER A 319 5.82 -13.32 -7.12
CA SER A 319 6.71 -13.63 -8.25
C SER A 319 6.11 -14.71 -9.15
N GLU A 320 5.53 -15.77 -8.57
CA GLU A 320 4.86 -16.83 -9.34
C GLU A 320 3.63 -16.31 -10.09
N PHE A 321 2.83 -15.46 -9.45
CA PHE A 321 1.69 -14.80 -10.07
C PHE A 321 2.11 -13.98 -11.29
N LEU A 322 3.16 -13.16 -11.15
CA LEU A 322 3.73 -12.37 -12.24
C LEU A 322 4.28 -13.28 -13.33
N GLN A 323 4.97 -14.38 -12.99
CA GLN A 323 5.47 -15.35 -13.97
C GLN A 323 4.33 -15.98 -14.79
N LYS A 324 3.23 -16.36 -14.15
CA LYS A 324 2.04 -16.91 -14.82
C LYS A 324 1.39 -15.87 -15.74
N HIS A 325 1.32 -14.61 -15.32
CA HIS A 325 0.79 -13.52 -16.16
C HIS A 325 1.70 -13.21 -17.35
N ASP A 326 3.03 -13.18 -17.17
CA ASP A 326 4.00 -13.03 -18.25
C ASP A 326 3.81 -14.11 -19.32
N TYR A 327 3.65 -15.37 -18.90
CA TYR A 327 3.39 -16.48 -19.83
C TYR A 327 2.10 -16.29 -20.63
N LYS A 328 1.01 -15.90 -19.97
CA LYS A 328 -0.28 -15.64 -20.64
C LYS A 328 -0.21 -14.47 -21.62
N LEU A 329 0.46 -13.38 -21.25
CA LEU A 329 0.63 -12.21 -22.12
C LEU A 329 1.48 -12.54 -23.36
N ARG A 330 2.55 -13.33 -23.18
CA ARG A 330 3.40 -13.75 -24.31
C ARG A 330 2.65 -14.58 -25.33
N ALA A 331 1.65 -15.36 -24.91
CA ALA A 331 0.81 -16.14 -25.82
C ALA A 331 -0.01 -15.26 -26.79
N ILE A 332 -0.23 -13.99 -26.46
CA ILE A 332 -0.92 -13.01 -27.32
C ILE A 332 0.03 -11.96 -27.92
N GLY A 333 1.35 -12.20 -27.85
CA GLY A 333 2.38 -11.29 -28.38
C GLY A 333 2.71 -10.10 -27.49
N GLU A 334 2.21 -10.06 -26.26
CA GLU A 334 2.48 -9.01 -25.26
C GLU A 334 3.45 -9.50 -24.18
N GLY A 335 3.95 -8.62 -23.30
CA GLY A 335 4.78 -9.01 -22.17
C GLY A 335 4.57 -8.11 -20.96
N LEU A 336 5.12 -8.49 -19.81
CA LEU A 336 5.00 -7.69 -18.58
C LEU A 336 5.61 -6.28 -18.65
N GLY A 337 6.45 -5.99 -19.65
CA GLY A 337 7.16 -4.72 -19.75
C GLY A 337 7.99 -4.42 -18.48
N GLN A 338 7.77 -3.26 -17.88
CA GLN A 338 8.46 -2.81 -16.66
C GLN A 338 8.27 -3.74 -15.45
N PHE A 339 7.18 -4.52 -15.41
CA PHE A 339 6.91 -5.46 -14.32
C PHE A 339 7.80 -6.70 -14.35
N HIS A 340 8.60 -6.89 -15.41
CA HIS A 340 9.62 -7.94 -15.44
C HIS A 340 10.70 -7.74 -14.36
N LEU A 341 11.10 -6.48 -14.12
CA LEU A 341 12.05 -6.16 -13.05
C LEU A 341 11.46 -6.48 -11.67
N ALA A 342 10.19 -6.14 -11.47
CA ALA A 342 9.47 -6.44 -10.23
C ALA A 342 9.40 -7.97 -9.99
N LYS A 343 9.06 -8.76 -11.01
CA LYS A 343 9.07 -10.23 -10.93
C LYS A 343 10.43 -10.78 -10.50
N TRP A 344 11.51 -10.35 -11.18
CA TRP A 344 12.87 -10.79 -10.84
C TRP A 344 13.25 -10.41 -9.40
N MET A 345 12.93 -9.18 -9.01
CA MET A 345 13.20 -8.65 -7.68
C MET A 345 12.48 -9.46 -6.59
N PHE A 346 11.18 -9.71 -6.73
CA PHE A 346 10.42 -10.48 -5.74
C PHE A 346 10.91 -11.93 -5.67
N SER A 347 11.27 -12.54 -6.82
CA SER A 347 11.91 -13.86 -6.84
C SER A 347 13.25 -13.86 -6.08
N TRP A 348 14.06 -12.82 -6.26
CA TRP A 348 15.34 -12.67 -5.57
C TRP A 348 15.15 -12.49 -4.07
N TRP A 349 14.21 -11.65 -3.64
CA TRP A 349 13.89 -11.46 -2.23
C TRP A 349 13.36 -12.76 -1.59
N ALA A 350 12.45 -13.47 -2.26
CA ALA A 350 11.93 -14.75 -1.78
C ALA A 350 13.03 -15.81 -1.60
N ARG A 351 13.96 -15.90 -2.56
CA ARG A 351 15.04 -16.90 -2.53
C ARG A 351 16.13 -16.60 -1.52
N THR A 352 16.44 -15.33 -1.29
CA THR A 352 17.60 -14.91 -0.50
C THR A 352 17.23 -14.43 0.90
N GLY A 353 15.98 -14.04 1.12
CA GLY A 353 15.50 -13.51 2.38
C GLY A 353 16.15 -12.18 2.80
N ILE A 354 16.84 -11.47 1.90
CA ILE A 354 17.56 -10.22 2.24
C ILE A 354 16.62 -9.05 2.55
N VAL A 355 15.41 -9.09 2.02
CA VAL A 355 14.31 -8.17 2.34
C VAL A 355 13.19 -9.00 2.94
N ARG A 356 12.56 -8.48 3.99
CA ARG A 356 11.41 -9.06 4.66
C ARG A 356 10.19 -8.19 4.46
N GLY A 357 9.06 -8.81 4.13
CA GLY A 357 7.75 -8.17 4.11
C GLY A 357 7.14 -8.36 5.49
N VAL A 358 6.82 -7.27 6.17
CA VAL A 358 6.37 -7.31 7.56
C VAL A 358 5.06 -6.56 7.76
N ILE A 359 4.19 -7.09 8.61
CA ILE A 359 3.07 -6.35 9.19
C ILE A 359 3.55 -5.73 10.48
N VAL A 360 3.39 -4.42 10.60
CA VAL A 360 3.83 -3.62 11.76
C VAL A 360 2.60 -3.05 12.44
N ILE A 361 2.40 -3.36 13.73
CA ILE A 361 1.41 -2.72 14.59
C ILE A 361 2.16 -2.04 15.73
N ALA A 362 1.91 -0.75 15.96
CA ALA A 362 2.50 -0.02 17.09
C ALA A 362 1.42 0.78 17.81
N LYS A 363 1.23 0.52 19.10
CA LYS A 363 0.19 1.18 19.90
C LYS A 363 0.78 2.15 20.93
N LYS A 364 0.04 3.23 21.17
CA LYS A 364 0.26 4.15 22.29
C LYS A 364 -0.29 3.49 23.57
N SER A 365 0.34 3.71 24.71
CA SER A 365 -0.25 3.34 26.00
C SER A 365 -1.59 4.02 26.18
N GLY A 366 -2.63 3.23 26.46
CA GLY A 366 -3.95 3.61 26.96
C GLY A 366 -4.38 5.06 26.72
N GLY A 367 -5.19 5.28 25.67
CA GLY A 367 -5.89 6.54 25.49
C GLY A 367 -6.65 6.94 26.76
N LYS A 368 -6.38 8.16 27.24
CA LYS A 368 -7.07 8.90 28.31
C LYS A 368 -7.75 8.01 29.37
N GLU A 369 -7.05 7.74 30.47
CA GLU A 369 -7.76 7.61 31.75
C GLU A 369 -8.60 8.87 31.91
N SER A 370 -9.91 8.65 32.09
CA SER A 370 -10.90 9.68 32.36
C SER A 370 -10.43 10.46 33.59
N GLN A 371 -9.88 11.67 33.38
CA GLN A 371 -9.71 12.62 34.47
C GLN A 371 -11.12 13.06 34.91
N SER A 372 -11.68 12.28 35.83
CA SER A 372 -12.72 12.72 36.73
C SER A 372 -12.06 13.57 37.82
N ARG A 373 -12.21 14.89 37.73
CA ARG A 373 -12.33 15.78 38.88
C ARG A 373 -13.25 16.94 38.52
#